data_AF-A0A2K2TXZ7-F1
#
_entry.id   AF-A0A2K2TXZ7-F1
#
_cell.length_a   1.000
_cell.length_b   1.000
_cell.length_c   1.000
_cell.angle_alpha   90.00
_cell.angle_beta   90.00
_cell.angle_gamma   90.00
#
_symmetry.space_group_name_H-M   'P 1'
#
loop_
_entity.id
_entity.type
_entity.pdbx_description
1 polymer ?
#
loop_
_entity_poly.entity_id
_entity_poly.type
_entity_poly.pdbx_seq_one_letter_code
_entity_poly.pdbx_strand_id
1 'polypeptide(L)' 'MKEKNPSIMCSIYNCAYHAQNDEYCTLERIKVGTHEANPTKKECTDCESFVNKA' A
#
# COMPACT_ATOMS: atom_id res chain seq x y z
N MET A 1 18.98 1.09 -3.36
CA MET A 1 17.90 1.06 -2.34
C MET A 1 16.73 1.82 -2.94
N LYS A 2 15.49 1.31 -2.90
CA LYS A 2 14.36 2.05 -3.48
C LYS A 2 14.07 3.26 -2.60
N GLU A 3 13.93 4.43 -3.21
CA GLU A 3 13.61 5.67 -2.51
C GLU A 3 12.19 5.59 -1.94
N LYS A 4 11.99 6.12 -0.72
CA LYS A 4 10.66 6.18 -0.11
C LYS A 4 9.81 7.19 -0.87
N ASN A 5 8.54 6.85 -1.09
CA ASN A 5 7.56 7.80 -1.59
C ASN A 5 6.83 8.45 -0.41
N PRO A 6 7.12 9.73 -0.08
CA PRO A 6 6.50 10.41 1.06
C PRO A 6 4.99 10.64 0.87
N SER A 7 4.45 10.46 -0.34
CA SER A 7 3.02 10.55 -0.62
C SER A 7 2.27 9.24 -0.38
N ILE A 8 2.97 8.13 -0.09
CA ILE A 8 2.35 6.81 0.11
C ILE A 8 2.83 6.23 1.43
N MET A 9 2.11 6.52 2.52
CA MET A 9 2.34 5.89 3.81
C MET A 9 2.03 4.39 3.72
N CYS A 10 2.90 3.56 4.27
CA CYS A 10 2.68 2.13 4.40
C CYS A 10 3.21 1.67 5.75
N SER A 11 2.33 1.30 6.68
CA SER A 11 2.70 0.74 7.98
C SER A 11 2.81 -0.78 7.98
N ILE A 12 2.57 -1.42 6.83
CA ILE A 12 2.54 -2.87 6.70
C ILE A 12 3.97 -3.36 6.44
N TYR A 13 4.65 -3.81 7.50
CA TYR A 13 6.04 -4.24 7.46
C TYR A 13 6.33 -5.42 6.52
N ASN A 14 5.35 -6.32 6.32
CA ASN A 14 5.45 -7.42 5.37
C ASN A 14 4.95 -7.04 3.96
N CYS A 15 4.82 -5.75 3.64
CA CYS A 15 4.65 -5.31 2.26
C CYS A 15 6.01 -5.41 1.53
N ALA A 16 6.03 -6.04 0.37
CA ALA A 16 7.21 -6.17 -0.49
C ALA A 16 7.79 -4.83 -0.95
N TYR A 17 6.98 -3.76 -0.86
CA TYR A 17 7.36 -2.40 -1.23
C TYR A 17 7.59 -1.46 -0.03
N HIS A 18 7.53 -1.96 1.21
CA HIS A 18 7.78 -1.16 2.41
C HIS A 18 9.21 -0.57 2.38
N ALA A 19 9.35 0.70 2.76
CA ALA A 19 10.62 1.43 2.80
C ALA A 19 11.54 1.01 3.97
N GLN A 20 11.17 -0.05 4.68
CA GLN A 20 11.85 -0.70 5.82
C GLN A 20 12.12 0.23 7.01
N ASN A 21 12.99 1.21 6.85
CA ASN A 21 13.42 2.15 7.88
C ASN A 21 12.43 3.29 8.11
N ASP A 22 11.45 3.46 7.22
CA ASP A 22 10.37 4.42 7.37
C ASP A 22 9.03 3.77 7.00
N GLU A 23 7.93 4.26 7.60
CA GLU A 23 6.54 3.80 7.34
C GLU A 23 5.98 4.33 6.01
N TYR A 24 6.74 4.14 4.93
CA TYR A 24 6.36 4.54 3.57
C TYR A 24 6.48 3.39 2.60
N CYS A 25 5.80 3.52 1.47
CA CYS A 25 5.95 2.64 0.33
C CYS A 25 7.04 3.17 -0.60
N THR A 26 7.59 2.30 -1.44
CA THR A 26 8.59 2.63 -2.48
C THR A 26 7.96 2.71 -3.87
N LEU A 27 6.65 2.52 -3.98
CA LEU A 27 5.91 2.67 -5.23
C LEU A 27 5.68 4.14 -5.54
N GLU A 28 5.73 4.51 -6.83
CA GLU A 28 5.36 5.87 -7.28
C GLU A 28 3.84 6.09 -7.28
N ARG A 29 3.06 5.01 -7.41
CA ARG A 29 1.59 5.03 -7.40
C ARG A 29 1.04 3.76 -6.76
N ILE A 30 -0.14 3.86 -6.15
CA ILE A 30 -0.94 2.71 -5.70
C ILE A 30 -2.26 2.66 -6.48
N LYS A 31 -2.81 1.46 -6.57
CA LYS A 31 -4.18 1.22 -7.02
C LYS A 31 -5.04 0.92 -5.79
N VAL A 32 -6.00 1.79 -5.52
CA VAL A 32 -7.06 1.52 -4.55
C VAL A 32 -8.21 0.86 -5.32
N GLY A 33 -8.62 -0.31 -4.85
CA GLY A 33 -9.71 -1.09 -5.42
C GLY A 33 -10.74 -1.44 -4.36
N THR A 34 -11.69 -2.27 -4.75
CA THR A 34 -12.76 -2.79 -3.90
C THR A 34 -13.29 -4.08 -4.50
N HIS A 35 -13.80 -4.96 -3.66
CA HIS A 35 -14.52 -6.17 -4.09
C HIS A 35 -16.05 -5.95 -4.13
N GLU A 36 -16.53 -4.74 -3.84
CA GLU A 36 -17.94 -4.36 -3.90
C GLU A 36 -18.22 -3.41 -5.06
N ALA A 37 -19.47 -3.33 -5.52
CA ALA A 37 -19.84 -2.43 -6.62
C ALA A 37 -19.83 -0.94 -6.21
N ASN A 38 -20.08 -0.62 -4.93
CA ASN A 38 -20.12 0.74 -4.42
C ASN A 38 -19.69 0.79 -2.93
N PRO A 39 -18.39 0.82 -2.64
CA PRO A 39 -17.88 0.77 -1.27
C PRO A 39 -18.23 2.06 -0.52
N THR A 40 -18.81 1.92 0.66
CA THR A 40 -19.16 3.04 1.55
C THR A 40 -18.30 3.09 2.81
N LYS A 41 -17.52 2.03 3.06
CA LYS A 41 -16.67 1.88 4.23
C LYS A 41 -15.21 1.70 3.81
N LYS A 42 -14.30 2.21 4.63
CA LYS A 42 -12.85 2.02 4.43
C LYS A 42 -12.41 0.55 4.43
N GLU A 43 -13.14 -0.31 5.16
CA GLU A 43 -12.84 -1.75 5.25
C GLU A 43 -13.12 -2.48 3.93
N CYS A 44 -13.89 -1.85 3.02
CA CYS A 44 -14.19 -2.36 1.70
C CYS A 44 -13.27 -1.79 0.61
N THR A 45 -12.33 -0.91 0.98
CA THR A 45 -11.32 -0.35 0.07
C THR A 45 -9.98 -1.01 0.29
N ASP A 46 -9.50 -1.68 -0.75
CA ASP A 46 -8.28 -2.49 -0.72
C ASP A 46 -7.13 -1.76 -1.44
N CYS A 47 -5.91 -1.88 -0.91
CA CYS A 47 -4.72 -1.51 -1.66
C CYS A 47 -4.34 -2.67 -2.58
N GLU A 48 -4.79 -2.65 -3.84
CA GLU A 48 -4.51 -3.70 -4.82
C GLU A 48 -3.05 -3.75 -5.27
N SER A 49 -2.25 -2.74 -4.89
CA SER A 49 -0.79 -2.75 -5.10
C SER A 49 -0.03 -3.45 -3.98
N PHE A 50 -0.72 -3.91 -2.92
CA PHE A 50 -0.09 -4.66 -1.85
C PHE A 50 0.41 -6.02 -2.35
N VAL A 51 1.67 -6.32 -2.05
CA VAL A 51 2.27 -7.63 -2.28
C VAL A 51 2.90 -8.07 -0.97
N ASN A 52 2.58 -9.28 -0.52
CA ASN A 52 3.16 -9.84 0.68
C ASN A 52 4.62 -10.24 0.42
N LYS A 53 5.52 -9.82 1.31
CA LYS A 53 6.91 -10.25 1.38
C LYS A 53 6.99 -11.54 2.20
N ALA A 54 6.54 -12.65 1.60
CA ALA A 54 6.77 -13.99 2.13
C ALA A 54 8.22 -14.42 1.93
#